data_AF-A0A0R3W5L7-F1
#
_entry.id   AF-A0A0R3W5L7-F1
#
_cell.length_a   1.000
_cell.length_b   1.000
_cell.length_c   1.000
_cell.angle_alpha   90.00
_cell.angle_beta   90.00
_cell.angle_gamma   90.00
#
_symmetry.space_group_name_H-M   'P 1'
#
loop_
_entity.id
_entity.type
_entity.pdbx_description
1 polymer ?
#
loop_
_entity_poly.entity_id
_entity_poly.type
_entity_poly.pdbx_seq_one_letter_code
_entity_poly.pdbx_strand_id
1 'polypeptide(L)'
;LVTPPPVKGRYHTEVQTELYLEELYDVIETDTVCCQTDDFLDRPPTPLFVPAKTGIDVATEVLSGDLFDFDLEVRPILEVLVGKLMEQALLEVSEEEELADIRKQQLEFEEIRDADLMEMQRLAERERRYREEKERRIAQHLEYQAKRKEVMEKIAARTFARVYIEPLVPNVYEDLYNQGYFYDVVQRDVAETFIPWLLDAVCEELDLEAKIRALLDSMICEAAIEVNEAYARLDACELEDGGGKGEEGSKENEPESKKEIENKGLEGSESKGEDNEPQNESVK
;
A
#
# COMPACT_ATOMS: atom_id res chain seq x y z
N LEU A 1 35.17 49.98 196.20
CA LEU A 1 34.97 51.26 196.95
C LEU A 1 33.46 51.54 197.04
N VAL A 2 32.86 51.99 198.13
CA VAL A 2 33.47 52.26 199.44
C VAL A 2 33.55 50.97 200.22
N THR A 3 34.72 50.37 200.09
CA THR A 3 35.15 49.14 200.72
C THR A 3 35.25 49.39 202.23
N PRO A 4 34.81 48.45 203.09
CA PRO A 4 34.91 48.59 204.53
C PRO A 4 36.37 48.88 204.94
N PRO A 5 36.64 49.77 205.90
CA PRO A 5 38.00 50.18 206.26
C PRO A 5 38.85 48.95 206.64
N PRO A 6 40.12 48.92 206.21
CA PRO A 6 40.90 47.70 206.30
C PRO A 6 41.29 47.44 207.76
N VAL A 7 41.09 46.20 208.19
CA VAL A 7 41.60 45.70 209.47
C VAL A 7 43.11 46.00 209.54
N LYS A 8 43.59 46.54 210.67
CA LYS A 8 44.96 47.05 210.85
C LYS A 8 46.00 46.07 210.29
N GLY A 9 46.81 46.54 209.35
CA GLY A 9 47.82 45.74 208.66
C GLY A 9 47.36 45.11 207.34
N ARG A 10 46.18 45.47 206.83
CA ARG A 10 45.73 45.12 205.48
C ARG A 10 45.58 46.38 204.62
N TYR A 11 45.69 46.25 203.29
CA TYR A 11 45.47 47.33 202.32
C TYR A 11 44.39 46.91 201.32
N HIS A 12 43.69 47.89 200.76
CA HIS A 12 42.74 47.67 199.67
C HIS A 12 43.48 47.65 198.33
N THR A 13 43.07 46.75 197.46
CA THR A 13 43.51 46.70 196.06
C THR A 13 42.27 46.63 195.18
N GLU A 14 42.27 47.38 194.09
CA GLU A 14 41.11 47.51 193.20
C GLU A 14 40.99 46.25 192.31
N VAL A 15 39.75 45.77 192.14
CA VAL A 15 39.40 44.71 191.19
C VAL A 15 38.76 45.37 189.98
N GLN A 16 39.14 44.92 188.80
CA GLN A 16 38.69 45.50 187.53
C GLN A 16 37.21 45.18 187.30
N THR A 17 36.35 46.20 187.32
CA THR A 17 34.88 46.10 187.12
C THR A 17 34.41 46.66 185.79
N GLU A 18 35.34 46.99 184.90
CA GLU A 18 35.02 47.45 183.55
C GLU A 18 34.70 46.24 182.67
N LEU A 19 33.78 46.43 181.73
CA LEU A 19 33.42 45.44 180.71
C LEU A 19 34.62 45.27 179.78
N TYR A 20 35.49 44.32 180.08
CA TYR A 20 36.63 43.93 179.23
C TYR A 20 36.23 42.69 178.42
N LEU A 21 36.15 42.88 177.11
CA LEU A 21 36.01 41.81 176.12
C LEU A 21 37.40 41.56 175.55
N GLU A 22 37.99 40.42 175.88
CA GLU A 22 39.16 39.91 175.16
C GLU A 22 38.68 38.78 174.25
N GLU A 23 38.62 39.10 172.95
CA GLU A 23 38.37 38.12 171.91
C GLU A 23 39.67 37.34 171.60
N LEU A 24 39.48 36.02 171.54
CA LEU A 24 40.48 34.96 171.49
C LEU A 24 41.17 34.85 170.13
N TYR A 25 42.36 34.25 170.12
CA TYR A 25 42.86 33.48 168.98
C TYR A 25 43.41 32.15 169.48
N ASP A 26 42.55 31.12 169.53
CA ASP A 26 43.04 29.75 169.61
C ASP A 26 43.13 29.23 168.18
N VAL A 27 44.36 29.01 167.70
CA VAL A 27 44.60 28.47 166.37
C VAL A 27 44.31 26.99 166.43
N ILE A 28 43.21 26.57 165.81
CA ILE A 28 42.80 25.17 165.76
C ILE A 28 43.85 24.40 164.96
N GLU A 29 44.43 23.36 165.56
CA GLU A 29 45.38 22.47 164.89
C GLU A 29 44.69 21.73 163.73
N THR A 30 45.24 21.86 162.53
CA THR A 30 44.77 21.13 161.35
C THR A 30 45.67 19.93 161.10
N ASP A 31 45.17 18.73 161.38
CA ASP A 31 45.80 17.48 160.97
C ASP A 31 45.60 17.25 159.47
N THR A 32 46.68 16.91 158.77
CA THR A 32 46.63 16.54 157.35
C THR A 32 46.28 15.07 157.23
N VAL A 33 45.08 14.79 156.73
CA VAL A 33 44.62 13.42 156.41
C VAL A 33 44.88 13.13 154.95
N CYS A 34 45.71 12.13 154.66
CA CYS A 34 45.92 11.62 153.31
C CYS A 34 44.75 10.71 152.94
N CYS A 35 43.95 11.08 151.93
CA CYS A 35 42.99 10.16 151.33
C CYS A 35 43.75 9.27 150.32
N GLN A 36 43.82 7.96 150.56
CA GLN A 36 44.18 7.00 149.52
C GLN A 36 42.98 6.86 148.58
N THR A 37 42.90 7.73 147.57
CA THR A 37 42.08 7.49 146.38
C THR A 37 42.83 6.50 145.49
N ASP A 38 42.37 5.25 145.43
CA ASP A 38 42.74 4.36 144.32
C ASP A 38 42.24 5.00 143.01
N ASP A 39 43.08 4.96 141.96
CA ASP A 39 42.69 5.39 140.63
C ASP A 39 41.52 4.51 140.14
N PHE A 40 40.39 5.13 139.83
CA PHE A 40 39.20 4.44 139.35
C PHE A 40 39.47 3.87 137.94
N LEU A 41 39.97 2.63 137.86
CA LEU A 41 40.10 1.93 136.57
C LEU A 41 38.70 1.55 136.07
N ASP A 42 38.35 2.02 134.86
CA ASP A 42 37.09 1.66 134.21
C ASP A 42 36.98 0.14 134.07
N ARG A 43 35.85 -0.40 134.55
CA ARG A 43 35.52 -1.81 134.40
C ARG A 43 35.50 -2.15 132.90
N PRO A 44 36.19 -3.21 132.43
CA PRO A 44 36.09 -3.61 131.04
C PRO A 44 34.62 -3.88 130.67
N PRO A 45 34.18 -3.54 129.45
CA PRO A 45 32.78 -3.73 129.06
C PRO A 45 32.40 -5.19 129.27
N THR A 46 31.28 -5.43 129.95
CA THR A 46 30.77 -6.80 130.16
C THR A 46 30.63 -7.50 128.81
N PRO A 47 31.16 -8.73 128.65
CA PRO A 47 31.07 -9.45 127.38
C PRO A 47 29.60 -9.57 126.97
N LEU A 48 29.32 -9.31 125.69
CA LEU A 48 27.99 -9.45 125.13
C LEU A 48 27.55 -10.92 125.26
N PHE A 49 26.44 -11.16 125.96
CA PHE A 49 25.86 -12.49 126.05
C PHE A 49 25.30 -12.88 124.69
N VAL A 50 25.99 -13.78 123.98
CA VAL A 50 25.48 -14.44 122.78
C VAL A 50 24.87 -15.77 123.22
N PRO A 51 23.53 -15.94 123.15
CA PRO A 51 22.91 -17.21 123.48
C PRO A 51 23.49 -18.32 122.59
N ALA A 52 23.75 -19.50 123.16
CA ALA A 52 24.08 -20.67 122.36
C ALA A 52 22.90 -20.96 121.42
N LYS A 53 23.17 -21.18 120.12
CA LYS A 53 22.13 -21.62 119.19
C LYS A 53 21.54 -22.94 119.70
N THR A 54 20.29 -22.91 120.16
CA THR A 54 19.52 -24.10 120.51
C THR A 54 18.52 -24.39 119.41
N GLY A 55 18.86 -25.31 118.53
CA GLY A 55 18.07 -25.78 117.40
C GLY A 55 18.88 -26.80 116.61
N ILE A 56 18.20 -27.76 115.96
CA ILE A 56 18.85 -28.70 115.05
C ILE A 56 18.79 -28.05 113.66
N ASP A 57 19.95 -27.75 113.08
CA ASP A 57 20.02 -27.25 111.71
C ASP A 57 19.72 -28.42 110.74
N VAL A 58 18.68 -28.27 109.92
CA VAL A 58 18.29 -29.23 108.88
C VAL A 58 18.40 -28.54 107.53
N ALA A 59 19.20 -29.09 106.63
CA ALA A 59 19.26 -28.67 105.24
C ALA A 59 18.48 -29.65 104.38
N THR A 60 17.60 -29.13 103.53
CA THR A 60 16.92 -29.89 102.49
C THR A 60 17.39 -29.37 101.14
N GLU A 61 17.96 -30.24 100.33
CA GLU A 61 18.36 -29.95 98.96
C GLU A 61 17.61 -30.87 97.99
N VAL A 62 17.22 -30.29 96.85
CA VAL A 62 16.67 -31.02 95.73
C VAL A 62 17.82 -31.43 94.82
N LEU A 63 18.00 -32.73 94.62
CA LEU A 63 19.03 -33.25 93.72
C LEU A 63 18.58 -33.15 92.25
N SER A 64 19.54 -33.18 91.34
CA SER A 64 19.25 -33.16 89.90
C SER A 64 18.41 -34.38 89.51
N GLY A 65 17.20 -34.13 88.98
CA GLY A 65 16.25 -35.17 88.54
C GLY A 65 15.12 -35.48 89.54
N ASP A 66 15.14 -34.92 90.75
CA ASP A 66 14.18 -35.27 91.82
C ASP A 66 12.76 -34.69 91.58
N LEU A 67 12.62 -33.66 90.73
CA LEU A 67 11.33 -33.07 90.31
C LEU A 67 11.02 -33.24 88.80
N PHE A 68 11.74 -34.12 88.10
CA PHE A 68 11.50 -34.29 86.66
C PHE A 68 10.19 -35.06 86.40
N ASP A 69 9.24 -34.42 85.72
CA ASP A 69 8.03 -35.06 85.21
C ASP A 69 8.14 -35.24 83.70
N PHE A 70 8.30 -36.49 83.27
CA PHE A 70 8.44 -36.83 81.86
C PHE A 70 7.23 -36.38 81.02
N ASP A 71 6.01 -36.54 81.53
CA ASP A 71 4.80 -36.25 80.77
C ASP A 71 4.62 -34.74 80.55
N LEU A 72 5.12 -33.91 81.47
CA LEU A 72 5.15 -32.46 81.31
C LEU A 72 6.23 -32.02 80.31
N GLU A 73 7.44 -32.56 80.44
CA GLU A 73 8.61 -32.10 79.69
C GLU A 73 8.65 -32.62 78.24
N VAL A 74 8.05 -33.77 77.95
CA VAL A 74 8.01 -34.34 76.59
C VAL A 74 6.98 -33.65 75.69
N ARG A 75 5.95 -33.03 76.27
CA ARG A 75 4.86 -32.36 75.54
C ARG A 75 5.34 -31.32 74.53
N PRO A 76 6.19 -30.33 74.87
CA PRO A 76 6.67 -29.35 73.90
C PRO A 76 7.53 -29.97 72.79
N ILE A 77 8.28 -31.04 73.10
CA ILE A 77 9.09 -31.75 72.11
C ILE A 77 8.18 -32.44 71.08
N LEU A 78 7.16 -33.16 71.57
CA LEU A 78 6.20 -33.85 70.70
C LEU A 78 5.36 -32.88 69.88
N GLU A 79 4.94 -31.76 70.46
CA GLU A 79 4.17 -30.73 69.75
C GLU A 79 4.95 -30.18 68.55
N VAL A 80 6.22 -29.83 68.75
CA VAL A 80 7.09 -29.33 67.67
C VAL A 80 7.33 -30.43 66.63
N LEU A 81 7.56 -31.67 67.06
CA LEU A 81 7.89 -32.78 66.15
C LEU A 81 6.69 -33.15 65.28
N VAL A 82 5.51 -33.28 65.89
CA VAL A 82 4.25 -33.56 65.16
C VAL A 82 3.89 -32.39 64.26
N GLY A 83 3.99 -31.15 64.75
CA GLY A 83 3.69 -29.95 63.97
C GLY A 83 4.57 -29.85 62.73
N LYS A 84 5.89 -30.05 62.89
CA LYS A 84 6.84 -29.99 61.78
C LYS A 84 6.65 -31.12 60.77
N LEU A 85 6.35 -32.33 61.25
CA LEU A 85 6.12 -33.47 60.36
C LEU A 85 4.82 -33.30 59.57
N MET A 86 3.76 -32.77 60.18
CA MET A 86 2.52 -32.46 59.48
C MET A 86 2.70 -31.32 58.46
N GLU A 87 3.41 -30.26 58.83
CA GLU A 87 3.70 -29.14 57.94
C GLU A 87 4.51 -29.60 56.73
N GLN A 88 5.59 -30.37 56.97
CA GLN A 88 6.41 -30.91 55.90
C GLN A 88 5.62 -31.85 54.98
N ALA A 89 4.82 -32.76 55.55
CA ALA A 89 4.00 -33.68 54.76
C ALA A 89 2.96 -32.94 53.90
N LEU A 90 2.33 -31.90 54.45
CA LEU A 90 1.36 -31.09 53.70
C LEU A 90 2.02 -30.35 52.53
N LEU A 91 3.22 -29.80 52.76
CA LEU A 91 3.96 -29.05 51.75
C LEU A 91 4.42 -29.99 50.62
N GLU A 92 4.98 -31.16 50.96
CA GLU A 92 5.41 -32.16 49.97
C GLU A 92 4.24 -32.64 49.10
N VAL A 93 3.09 -32.96 49.70
CA VAL A 93 1.90 -33.39 48.94
C VAL A 93 1.38 -32.27 48.02
N SER A 94 1.35 -31.02 48.51
CA SER A 94 0.94 -29.87 47.69
C SER A 94 1.87 -29.64 46.51
N GLU A 95 3.19 -29.75 46.72
CA GLU A 95 4.18 -29.61 45.65
C GLU A 95 4.07 -30.74 44.62
N GLU A 96 3.83 -31.98 45.05
CA GLU A 96 3.63 -33.11 44.16
C GLU A 96 2.38 -32.94 43.27
N GLU A 97 1.27 -32.46 43.84
CA GLU A 97 0.04 -32.16 43.09
C GLU A 97 0.27 -31.03 42.07
N GLU A 98 0.89 -29.92 42.49
CA GLU A 98 1.22 -28.81 41.58
C GLU A 98 2.14 -29.25 40.43
N LEU A 99 3.16 -30.07 40.71
CA LEU A 99 4.04 -30.62 39.68
C LEU A 99 3.30 -31.55 38.73
N ALA A 100 2.34 -32.33 39.21
CA ALA A 100 1.52 -33.19 38.37
C ALA A 100 0.64 -32.37 37.41
N ASP A 101 0.02 -31.29 37.92
CA ASP A 101 -0.80 -30.38 37.12
C ASP A 101 0.02 -29.64 36.05
N ILE A 102 1.21 -29.12 36.42
CA ILE A 102 2.11 -28.47 35.46
C ILE A 102 2.53 -29.45 34.36
N ARG A 103 2.89 -30.69 34.71
CA ARG A 103 3.26 -31.71 33.71
C ARG A 103 2.12 -32.04 32.77
N LYS A 104 0.89 -32.14 33.29
CA LYS A 104 -0.30 -32.36 32.48
C LYS A 104 -0.52 -31.21 31.49
N GLN A 105 -0.43 -29.97 31.96
CA GLN A 105 -0.54 -28.79 31.09
C GLN A 105 0.55 -28.78 30.02
N GLN A 106 1.81 -29.07 30.37
CA GLN A 106 2.91 -29.14 29.41
C GLN A 106 2.65 -30.18 28.31
N LEU A 107 2.18 -31.37 28.70
CA LEU A 107 1.84 -32.43 27.75
C LEU A 107 0.70 -32.02 26.82
N GLU A 108 -0.37 -31.42 27.35
CA GLU A 108 -1.48 -30.89 26.53
C GLU A 108 -1.00 -29.81 25.55
N PHE A 109 -0.10 -28.91 25.98
CA PHE A 109 0.49 -27.90 25.10
C PHE A 109 1.40 -28.50 24.02
N GLU A 110 2.19 -29.52 24.36
CA GLU A 110 3.05 -30.21 23.40
C GLU A 110 2.23 -30.95 22.34
N GLU A 111 1.16 -31.64 22.75
CA GLU A 111 0.23 -32.30 21.83
C GLU A 111 -0.40 -31.31 20.83
N ILE A 112 -0.87 -30.15 21.32
CA ILE A 112 -1.43 -29.10 20.46
C ILE A 112 -0.35 -28.55 19.53
N ARG A 113 0.84 -28.24 20.05
CA ARG A 113 1.94 -27.69 19.24
C ARG A 113 2.36 -28.64 18.13
N ASP A 114 2.44 -29.93 18.43
CA ASP A 114 2.86 -30.94 17.47
C ASP A 114 1.76 -31.16 16.40
N ALA A 115 0.49 -31.13 16.79
CA ALA A 115 -0.64 -31.16 15.86
C ALA A 115 -0.65 -29.93 14.92
N ASP A 116 -0.45 -28.73 15.47
CA ASP A 116 -0.36 -27.48 14.71
C ASP A 116 0.81 -27.52 13.73
N LEU A 117 1.97 -28.00 14.17
CA LEU A 117 3.17 -28.12 13.34
C LEU A 117 2.92 -29.07 12.15
N MET A 118 2.28 -30.21 12.38
CA MET A 118 1.91 -31.14 11.31
C MET A 118 0.92 -30.50 10.32
N GLU A 119 -0.05 -29.73 10.80
CA GLU A 119 -0.97 -29.00 9.92
C GLU A 119 -0.24 -27.93 9.10
N MET A 120 0.64 -27.15 9.71
CA MET A 120 1.43 -26.14 9.02
C MET A 120 2.29 -26.76 7.91
N GLN A 121 2.94 -27.90 8.17
CA GLN A 121 3.71 -28.63 7.15
C GLN A 121 2.82 -29.06 5.97
N ARG A 122 1.64 -29.63 6.27
CA ARG A 122 0.66 -30.03 5.24
C ARG A 122 0.22 -28.85 4.38
N LEU A 123 -0.05 -27.69 5.00
CA LEU A 123 -0.44 -26.48 4.28
C LEU A 123 0.71 -25.92 3.44
N ALA A 124 1.93 -25.88 3.99
CA ALA A 124 3.11 -25.41 3.28
C ALA A 124 3.42 -26.25 2.03
N GLU A 125 3.30 -27.59 2.11
CA GLU A 125 3.46 -28.45 0.95
C GLU A 125 2.38 -28.20 -0.11
N ARG A 126 1.12 -28.04 0.30
CA ARG A 126 0.03 -27.71 -0.62
C ARG A 126 0.29 -26.38 -1.32
N GLU A 127 0.71 -25.37 -0.57
CA GLU A 127 1.01 -24.05 -1.12
C GLU A 127 2.21 -24.10 -2.07
N ARG A 128 3.25 -24.89 -1.74
CA ARG A 128 4.38 -25.12 -2.63
C ARG A 128 3.91 -25.69 -3.97
N ARG A 129 3.08 -26.75 -3.97
CA ARG A 129 2.54 -27.33 -5.21
C ARG A 129 1.71 -26.33 -6.01
N TYR A 130 0.87 -25.54 -5.34
CA TYR A 130 0.06 -24.51 -5.99
C TYR A 130 0.92 -23.42 -6.61
N ARG A 131 1.99 -22.99 -5.92
CA ARG A 131 2.94 -21.99 -6.41
C ARG A 131 3.68 -22.50 -7.65
N GLU A 132 4.19 -23.73 -7.60
CA GLU A 132 4.85 -24.37 -8.74
C GLU A 132 3.91 -24.50 -9.95
N GLU A 133 2.64 -24.87 -9.75
CA GLU A 133 1.67 -24.93 -10.85
C GLU A 133 1.35 -23.52 -11.38
N LYS A 134 1.12 -22.54 -10.51
CA LYS A 134 0.85 -21.15 -10.90
C LYS A 134 1.99 -20.58 -11.74
N GLU A 135 3.24 -20.79 -11.33
CA GLU A 135 4.42 -20.35 -12.08
C GLU A 135 4.49 -21.02 -13.46
N ARG A 136 4.23 -22.32 -13.55
CA ARG A 136 4.15 -23.04 -14.84
C ARG A 136 3.06 -22.46 -15.75
N ARG A 137 1.87 -22.16 -15.21
CA ARG A 137 0.77 -21.56 -15.98
C ARG A 137 1.12 -20.17 -16.47
N ILE A 138 1.76 -19.35 -15.63
CA ILE A 138 2.21 -18.00 -16.01
C ILE A 138 3.24 -18.08 -17.13
N ALA A 139 4.23 -18.99 -17.03
CA ALA A 139 5.24 -19.17 -18.06
C ALA A 139 4.61 -19.61 -19.40
N GLN A 140 3.72 -20.60 -19.39
CA GLN A 140 2.99 -21.04 -20.59
C GLN A 140 2.16 -19.90 -21.20
N HIS A 141 1.49 -19.12 -20.36
CA HIS A 141 0.66 -18.01 -20.84
C HIS A 141 1.51 -16.90 -21.47
N LEU A 142 2.68 -16.60 -20.89
CA LEU A 142 3.63 -15.64 -21.44
C LEU A 142 4.13 -16.07 -22.83
N GLU A 143 4.53 -17.33 -22.97
CA GLU A 143 4.94 -17.90 -24.27
C GLU A 143 3.80 -17.84 -25.31
N TYR A 144 2.58 -18.20 -24.88
CA TYR A 144 1.41 -18.12 -25.74
C TYR A 144 1.13 -16.68 -26.18
N GLN A 145 1.23 -15.71 -25.27
CA GLN A 145 1.05 -14.30 -25.61
C GLN A 145 2.10 -13.80 -26.60
N ALA A 146 3.37 -14.18 -26.43
CA ALA A 146 4.44 -13.83 -27.38
C ALA A 146 4.14 -14.37 -28.78
N LYS A 147 3.82 -15.66 -28.90
CA LYS A 147 3.43 -16.28 -30.17
C LYS A 147 2.19 -15.63 -30.78
N ARG A 148 1.20 -15.27 -29.96
CA ARG A 148 -0.02 -14.59 -30.42
C ARG A 148 0.29 -13.21 -31.00
N LYS A 149 1.18 -12.44 -30.37
CA LYS A 149 1.62 -11.13 -30.89
C LYS A 149 2.29 -11.29 -32.26
N GLU A 150 3.23 -12.23 -32.40
CA GLU A 150 3.88 -12.50 -33.70
C GLU A 150 2.87 -12.89 -34.79
N VAL A 151 1.89 -13.74 -34.45
CA VAL A 151 0.84 -14.14 -35.40
C VAL A 151 -0.05 -12.95 -35.77
N MET A 152 -0.43 -12.12 -34.81
CA MET A 152 -1.20 -10.90 -35.05
C MET A 152 -0.47 -9.94 -35.99
N GLU A 153 0.82 -9.71 -35.76
CA GLU A 153 1.65 -8.86 -36.62
C GLU A 153 1.75 -9.43 -38.04
N LYS A 154 1.95 -10.74 -38.20
CA LYS A 154 1.96 -11.41 -39.52
C LYS A 154 0.62 -11.27 -40.23
N ILE A 155 -0.50 -11.44 -39.52
CA ILE A 155 -1.84 -11.28 -40.08
C ILE A 155 -2.05 -9.82 -40.49
N ALA A 156 -1.70 -8.86 -39.62
CA ALA A 156 -1.82 -7.43 -39.90
C ALA A 156 -1.02 -7.02 -41.14
N ALA A 157 0.23 -7.49 -41.26
CA ALA A 157 1.07 -7.24 -42.43
C ALA A 157 0.45 -7.84 -43.71
N ARG A 158 -0.06 -9.08 -43.63
CA ARG A 158 -0.74 -9.74 -44.76
C ARG A 158 -2.01 -9.00 -45.17
N THR A 159 -2.86 -8.61 -44.21
CA THR A 159 -4.10 -7.86 -44.50
C THR A 159 -3.78 -6.50 -45.07
N PHE A 160 -2.76 -5.81 -44.56
CA PHE A 160 -2.29 -4.53 -45.08
C PHE A 160 -1.80 -4.66 -46.52
N ALA A 161 -0.94 -5.63 -46.80
CA ALA A 161 -0.45 -5.89 -48.16
C ALA A 161 -1.60 -6.21 -49.11
N ARG A 162 -2.58 -7.03 -48.69
CA ARG A 162 -3.76 -7.32 -49.52
C ARG A 162 -4.56 -6.06 -49.81
N VAL A 163 -4.94 -5.30 -48.77
CA VAL A 163 -5.75 -4.07 -48.93
C VAL A 163 -5.02 -3.02 -49.79
N TYR A 164 -3.69 -2.99 -49.77
CA TYR A 164 -2.90 -2.08 -50.59
C TYR A 164 -2.77 -2.55 -52.05
N ILE A 165 -2.49 -3.83 -52.27
CA ILE A 165 -2.23 -4.38 -53.62
C ILE A 165 -3.54 -4.56 -54.40
N GLU A 166 -4.64 -4.94 -53.73
CA GLU A 166 -5.94 -5.23 -54.35
C GLU A 166 -6.49 -4.06 -55.20
N PRO A 167 -6.46 -2.79 -54.75
CA PRO A 167 -6.83 -1.63 -55.57
C PRO A 167 -5.68 -1.09 -56.44
N LEU A 168 -4.41 -1.35 -56.09
CA LEU A 168 -3.27 -0.84 -56.87
C LEU A 168 -3.27 -1.40 -58.30
N VAL A 169 -3.57 -2.70 -58.46
CA VAL A 169 -3.61 -3.35 -59.77
C VAL A 169 -4.64 -2.67 -60.70
N PRO A 170 -5.95 -2.59 -60.37
CA PRO A 170 -6.92 -1.94 -61.24
C PRO A 170 -6.61 -0.45 -61.45
N ASN A 171 -6.17 0.29 -60.42
CA ASN A 171 -5.83 1.70 -60.58
C ASN A 171 -4.68 1.93 -61.56
N VAL A 172 -3.62 1.11 -61.49
CA VAL A 172 -2.50 1.19 -62.44
C VAL A 172 -2.95 0.77 -63.84
N TYR A 173 -3.82 -0.24 -63.98
CA TYR A 173 -4.39 -0.61 -65.28
C TYR A 173 -5.25 0.52 -65.87
N GLU A 174 -6.09 1.18 -65.07
CA GLU A 174 -6.88 2.33 -65.48
C GLU A 174 -5.97 3.50 -65.87
N ASP A 175 -4.94 3.80 -65.09
CA ASP A 175 -3.97 4.87 -65.40
C ASP A 175 -3.23 4.61 -66.72
N LEU A 176 -2.75 3.37 -66.95
CA LEU A 176 -2.10 3.01 -68.22
C LEU A 176 -3.08 3.00 -69.40
N TYR A 177 -4.34 2.61 -69.17
CA TYR A 177 -5.39 2.64 -70.17
C TYR A 177 -5.73 4.09 -70.55
N ASN A 178 -5.90 4.97 -69.57
CA ASN A 178 -6.13 6.41 -69.76
C ASN A 178 -4.95 7.11 -70.45
N GLN A 179 -3.72 6.68 -70.19
CA GLN A 179 -2.52 7.17 -70.87
C GLN A 179 -2.34 6.59 -72.29
N GLY A 180 -3.21 5.68 -72.73
CA GLY A 180 -3.22 5.14 -74.09
C GLY A 180 -2.12 4.12 -74.36
N TYR A 181 -1.49 3.54 -73.33
CA TYR A 181 -0.49 2.47 -73.51
C TYR A 181 -1.14 1.16 -73.95
N PHE A 182 -2.37 0.89 -73.50
CA PHE A 182 -3.19 -0.20 -74.00
C PHE A 182 -4.04 0.31 -75.17
N TYR A 183 -3.60 0.05 -76.39
CA TYR A 183 -4.37 0.32 -77.60
C TYR A 183 -4.75 -0.99 -78.28
N ASP A 184 -5.91 -1.01 -78.93
CA ASP A 184 -6.27 -2.10 -79.82
C ASP A 184 -5.41 -2.00 -81.09
N VAL A 185 -4.59 -3.02 -81.32
CA VAL A 185 -3.70 -3.13 -82.48
C VAL A 185 -4.50 -3.03 -83.78
N VAL A 186 -5.70 -3.59 -83.81
CA VAL A 186 -6.56 -3.54 -85.00
C VAL A 186 -7.09 -2.13 -85.24
N GLN A 187 -7.55 -1.45 -84.19
CA GLN A 187 -8.04 -0.07 -84.32
C GLN A 187 -6.92 0.88 -84.78
N ARG A 188 -5.70 0.68 -84.26
CA ARG A 188 -4.53 1.47 -84.64
C ARG A 188 -4.09 1.18 -86.08
N ASP A 189 -4.03 -0.08 -86.48
CA ASP A 189 -3.70 -0.45 -87.87
C ASP A 189 -4.74 0.09 -88.86
N VAL A 190 -6.01 0.07 -88.50
CA VAL A 190 -7.07 0.67 -89.32
C VAL A 190 -6.89 2.19 -89.40
N ALA A 191 -6.62 2.86 -88.29
CA ALA A 191 -6.44 4.31 -88.27
C ALA A 191 -5.17 4.78 -88.99
N GLU A 192 -4.05 4.07 -88.82
CA GLU A 192 -2.74 4.47 -89.37
C GLU A 192 -2.51 3.94 -90.80
N THR A 193 -3.13 2.82 -91.20
CA THR A 193 -2.89 2.19 -92.51
C THR A 193 -4.13 2.22 -93.42
N PHE A 194 -5.28 1.79 -92.92
CA PHE A 194 -6.47 1.64 -93.76
C PHE A 194 -7.16 2.97 -94.10
N ILE A 195 -7.31 3.88 -93.12
CA ILE A 195 -7.93 5.18 -93.36
C ILE A 195 -7.12 6.01 -94.37
N PRO A 196 -5.78 6.15 -94.26
CA PRO A 196 -5.01 6.87 -95.27
C PRO A 196 -5.13 6.23 -96.65
N TRP A 197 -5.02 4.90 -96.75
CA TRP A 197 -5.20 4.21 -98.03
C TRP A 197 -6.59 4.44 -98.64
N LEU A 198 -7.66 4.39 -97.84
CA LEU A 198 -9.02 4.65 -98.30
C LEU A 198 -9.20 6.11 -98.75
N LEU A 199 -8.67 7.07 -97.99
CA LEU A 199 -8.71 8.48 -98.34
C LEU A 199 -7.96 8.74 -99.64
N ASP A 200 -6.77 8.15 -99.81
CA ASP A 200 -6.00 8.24 -101.06
C ASP A 200 -6.78 7.65 -102.24
N ALA A 201 -7.38 6.46 -102.08
CA ALA A 201 -8.18 5.83 -103.12
C ALA A 201 -9.44 6.64 -103.49
N VAL A 202 -10.12 7.24 -102.50
CA VAL A 202 -11.26 8.13 -102.75
C VAL A 202 -10.81 9.41 -103.44
N CYS A 203 -9.65 9.97 -103.07
CA CYS A 203 -9.06 11.11 -103.76
C CYS A 203 -8.72 10.79 -105.23
N GLU A 204 -8.18 9.60 -105.52
CA GLU A 204 -7.89 9.17 -106.90
C GLU A 204 -9.16 9.08 -107.77
N GLU A 205 -10.26 8.53 -107.23
CA GLU A 205 -11.55 8.47 -107.94
C GLU A 205 -12.16 9.86 -108.16
N LEU A 206 -12.07 10.75 -107.16
CA LEU A 206 -12.51 12.15 -107.30
C LEU A 206 -11.67 12.91 -108.33
N ASP A 207 -10.36 12.67 -108.38
CA ASP A 207 -9.47 13.25 -109.38
C ASP A 207 -9.78 12.73 -110.79
N LEU A 208 -10.11 11.44 -110.93
CA LEU A 208 -10.59 10.87 -112.19
C LEU A 208 -11.91 11.52 -112.62
N GLU A 209 -12.87 11.65 -111.70
CA GLU A 209 -14.15 12.31 -111.98
C GLU A 209 -13.94 13.79 -112.37
N ALA A 210 -13.06 14.50 -111.68
CA ALA A 210 -12.69 15.87 -112.01
C ALA A 210 -12.03 15.98 -113.40
N LYS A 211 -11.13 15.06 -113.75
CA LYS A 211 -10.50 14.98 -115.08
C LYS A 211 -11.53 14.67 -116.17
N ILE A 212 -12.47 13.75 -115.91
CA ILE A 212 -13.55 13.39 -116.84
C ILE A 212 -14.48 14.59 -117.04
N ARG A 213 -14.88 15.29 -115.97
CA ARG A 213 -15.67 16.52 -116.06
C ARG A 213 -14.93 17.60 -116.84
N ALA A 214 -13.65 17.82 -116.59
CA ALA A 214 -12.85 18.80 -117.34
C ALA A 214 -12.73 18.45 -118.83
N LEU A 215 -12.62 17.16 -119.16
CA LEU A 215 -12.62 16.68 -120.55
C LEU A 215 -14.00 16.88 -121.20
N LEU A 216 -15.07 16.55 -120.50
CA LEU A 216 -16.45 16.82 -120.95
C LEU A 216 -16.67 18.32 -121.18
N ASP A 217 -16.24 19.18 -120.27
CA ASP A 217 -16.31 20.63 -120.41
C ASP A 217 -15.50 21.10 -121.64
N SER A 218 -14.31 20.53 -121.88
CA SER A 218 -13.53 20.84 -123.08
C SER A 218 -14.23 20.42 -124.38
N MET A 219 -14.88 19.25 -124.40
CA MET A 219 -15.66 18.79 -125.56
C MET A 219 -16.91 19.64 -125.78
N ILE A 220 -17.58 20.07 -124.69
CA ILE A 220 -18.73 20.98 -124.76
C ILE A 220 -18.27 22.35 -125.29
N CYS A 221 -17.11 22.85 -124.85
CA CYS A 221 -16.52 24.07 -125.38
C CYS A 221 -16.16 23.94 -126.86
N GLU A 222 -15.55 22.85 -127.31
CA GLU A 222 -15.25 22.60 -128.73
C GLU A 222 -16.52 22.53 -129.57
N ALA A 223 -17.54 21.78 -129.13
CA ALA A 223 -18.84 21.73 -129.81
C ALA A 223 -19.52 23.11 -129.86
N ALA A 224 -19.43 23.91 -128.79
CA ALA A 224 -19.96 25.28 -128.78
C ALA A 224 -19.18 26.21 -129.73
N ILE A 225 -17.86 26.03 -129.86
CA ILE A 225 -17.04 26.75 -130.85
C ILE A 225 -17.39 26.33 -132.27
N GLU A 226 -17.55 25.03 -132.55
CA GLU A 226 -17.97 24.54 -133.88
C GLU A 226 -19.35 25.07 -134.27
N VAL A 227 -20.29 25.09 -133.31
CA VAL A 227 -21.61 25.69 -133.51
C VAL A 227 -21.50 27.20 -133.72
N ASN A 228 -20.70 27.91 -132.93
CA ASN A 228 -20.46 29.35 -133.11
C ASN A 228 -19.76 29.66 -134.45
N GLU A 229 -18.84 28.82 -134.91
CA GLU A 229 -18.23 28.93 -136.24
C GLU A 229 -19.22 28.61 -137.36
N ALA A 230 -20.13 27.66 -137.16
CA ALA A 230 -21.21 27.39 -138.10
C ALA A 230 -22.19 28.57 -138.19
N TYR A 231 -22.53 29.21 -137.07
CA TYR A 231 -23.28 30.46 -137.05
C TYR A 231 -22.48 31.61 -137.69
N ALA A 232 -21.18 31.74 -137.43
CA ALA A 232 -20.33 32.76 -138.07
C ALA A 232 -20.19 32.54 -139.59
N ARG A 233 -20.26 31.30 -140.09
CA ARG A 233 -20.32 30.98 -141.52
C ARG A 233 -21.69 31.30 -142.13
N LEU A 234 -22.77 31.21 -141.35
CA LEU A 234 -24.10 31.65 -141.76
C LEU A 234 -24.17 33.19 -141.76
N ASP A 235 -23.63 33.87 -140.76
CA ASP A 235 -23.50 35.34 -140.72
C ASP A 235 -22.62 35.88 -141.87
N ALA A 236 -21.59 35.12 -142.29
CA ALA A 236 -20.78 35.46 -143.47
C ALA A 236 -21.50 35.22 -144.82
N CYS A 237 -22.52 34.36 -144.86
CA CYS A 237 -23.41 34.19 -146.00
C CYS A 237 -24.58 35.19 -146.01
N GLU A 238 -24.87 35.86 -144.88
CA GLU A 238 -25.96 36.83 -144.73
C GLU A 238 -25.57 38.30 -144.98
N LEU A 239 -24.32 38.57 -145.42
CA LEU A 239 -23.87 39.91 -145.85
C LEU A 239 -24.10 40.22 -147.34
N GLU A 240 -24.71 39.31 -148.10
CA GLU A 240 -25.28 39.56 -149.44
C GLU A 240 -26.74 39.07 -149.52
N ASP A 241 -27.61 39.43 -148.56
CA ASP A 241 -28.97 39.87 -148.88
C ASP A 241 -29.65 40.45 -147.63
N GLY A 242 -30.15 41.67 -147.77
CA GLY A 242 -30.49 42.55 -146.67
C GLY A 242 -31.75 42.20 -145.87
N GLY A 243 -31.70 42.61 -144.61
CA GLY A 243 -32.67 43.59 -144.11
C GLY A 243 -33.80 43.07 -143.21
N GLY A 244 -33.65 43.34 -141.91
CA GLY A 244 -34.68 44.07 -141.17
C GLY A 244 -35.34 43.40 -139.96
N LYS A 245 -35.17 44.08 -138.80
CA LYS A 245 -36.03 44.13 -137.58
C LYS A 245 -36.03 42.83 -136.75
N GLY A 246 -35.81 42.81 -135.44
CA GLY A 246 -35.95 43.83 -134.40
C GLY A 246 -36.65 43.17 -133.20
N GLU A 247 -36.15 43.45 -131.99
CA GLU A 247 -36.82 43.26 -130.68
C GLU A 247 -37.11 41.79 -130.28
N GLU A 248 -37.18 41.35 -129.03
CA GLU A 248 -36.96 41.80 -127.65
C GLU A 248 -37.19 40.52 -126.81
N GLY A 249 -36.77 40.50 -125.54
CA GLY A 249 -37.57 39.78 -124.53
C GLY A 249 -36.97 38.50 -123.96
N SER A 250 -36.24 38.69 -122.86
CA SER A 250 -36.47 38.07 -121.55
C SER A 250 -37.57 37.00 -121.39
N LYS A 251 -37.22 35.94 -120.63
CA LYS A 251 -37.87 35.47 -119.38
C LYS A 251 -37.32 34.08 -119.03
N GLU A 252 -36.74 33.90 -117.85
CA GLU A 252 -37.45 33.51 -116.61
C GLU A 252 -38.29 32.24 -116.80
N ASN A 253 -37.91 31.18 -116.08
CA ASN A 253 -38.83 30.31 -115.32
C ASN A 253 -38.00 29.37 -114.41
N GLU A 254 -37.76 29.81 -113.18
CA GLU A 254 -38.06 29.00 -111.98
C GLU A 254 -39.57 28.61 -111.98
N PRO A 255 -40.15 27.74 -111.10
CA PRO A 255 -39.62 27.22 -109.84
C PRO A 255 -40.00 25.74 -109.51
N GLU A 256 -39.46 25.30 -108.36
CA GLU A 256 -40.12 24.53 -107.27
C GLU A 256 -40.88 23.22 -107.59
N SER A 257 -40.67 22.13 -106.86
CA SER A 257 -40.97 21.99 -105.42
C SER A 257 -40.56 20.57 -104.98
N LYS A 258 -39.67 20.41 -104.01
CA LYS A 258 -39.96 20.14 -102.58
C LYS A 258 -41.01 19.06 -102.31
N LYS A 259 -40.54 17.93 -101.73
CA LYS A 259 -41.07 17.24 -100.53
C LYS A 259 -39.86 16.52 -99.88
N GLU A 260 -39.27 17.00 -98.77
CA GLU A 260 -39.66 16.74 -97.36
C GLU A 260 -40.00 15.25 -97.17
N ILE A 261 -39.10 14.38 -96.67
CA ILE A 261 -38.51 14.28 -95.31
C ILE A 261 -39.51 14.59 -94.20
N GLU A 262 -40.09 13.55 -93.60
CA GLU A 262 -39.74 13.11 -92.24
C GLU A 262 -40.55 11.87 -91.88
N ASN A 263 -39.85 10.85 -91.39
CA ASN A 263 -40.42 9.58 -90.95
C ASN A 263 -39.79 9.24 -89.60
N LYS A 264 -40.50 9.49 -88.49
CA LYS A 264 -40.26 8.87 -87.18
C LYS A 264 -41.57 8.74 -86.41
N GLY A 265 -42.14 7.53 -86.42
CA GLY A 265 -43.02 7.00 -85.37
C GLY A 265 -42.19 6.09 -84.45
N LEU A 266 -42.38 6.15 -83.13
CA LEU A 266 -43.31 5.27 -82.34
C LEU A 266 -42.73 3.85 -82.25
N GLU A 267 -42.58 3.14 -81.13
CA GLU A 267 -43.11 3.10 -79.74
C GLU A 267 -42.09 2.19 -78.99
N GLY A 268 -41.88 2.23 -77.68
CA GLY A 268 -42.83 2.00 -76.61
C GLY A 268 -42.43 0.74 -75.82
N SER A 269 -43.08 0.55 -74.67
CA SER A 269 -42.97 -0.56 -73.69
C SER A 269 -41.77 -0.55 -72.74
N GLU A 270 -41.84 -1.00 -71.50
CA GLU A 270 -42.87 -1.06 -70.44
C GLU A 270 -42.24 -1.87 -69.29
N SER A 271 -42.60 -1.53 -68.05
CA SER A 271 -42.89 -2.47 -66.96
C SER A 271 -41.78 -2.96 -66.00
N LYS A 272 -42.24 -3.03 -64.72
CA LYS A 272 -41.85 -3.89 -63.58
C LYS A 272 -40.62 -3.43 -62.77
N GLY A 273 -40.65 -3.41 -61.45
CA GLY A 273 -41.65 -3.83 -60.48
C GLY A 273 -41.21 -3.45 -59.07
N GLU A 274 -42.19 -3.28 -58.18
CA GLU A 274 -42.01 -3.33 -56.73
C GLU A 274 -41.44 -4.69 -56.34
N ASP A 275 -40.62 -4.76 -55.28
CA ASP A 275 -40.81 -5.74 -54.21
C ASP A 275 -39.94 -5.42 -53.00
N ASN A 276 -40.60 -5.46 -51.84
CA ASN A 276 -40.04 -5.45 -50.49
C ASN A 276 -39.16 -6.68 -50.26
N GLU A 277 -38.15 -6.58 -49.40
CA GLU A 277 -37.95 -7.62 -48.38
C GLU A 277 -37.28 -7.08 -47.10
N PRO A 278 -37.74 -7.53 -45.91
CA PRO A 278 -37.20 -7.21 -44.59
C PRO A 278 -36.32 -8.36 -44.05
N GLN A 279 -35.51 -8.10 -43.02
CA GLN A 279 -35.01 -9.05 -42.00
C GLN A 279 -34.12 -8.25 -41.04
N ASN A 280 -34.50 -7.94 -39.81
CA ASN A 280 -34.85 -8.76 -38.65
C ASN A 280 -33.68 -9.57 -38.07
N GLU A 281 -33.36 -9.24 -36.80
CA GLU A 281 -32.93 -10.10 -35.70
C GLU A 281 -31.82 -11.15 -35.91
N SER A 282 -30.73 -11.02 -35.15
CA SER A 282 -30.36 -11.95 -34.05
C SER A 282 -28.89 -11.74 -33.64
N VAL A 283 -28.62 -11.30 -32.40
CA VAL A 283 -28.41 -12.15 -31.21
C VAL A 283 -27.10 -12.95 -31.28
N LYS A 284 -26.03 -12.43 -30.68
CA LYS A 284 -25.35 -12.94 -29.48
C LYS A 284 -24.06 -12.18 -29.19
#